data_AF-A0A838PKX0-F1
#
_entry.id   AF-A0A838PKX0-F1
#
_cell.length_a   1.000
_cell.length_b   1.000
_cell.length_c   1.000
_cell.angle_alpha   90.00
_cell.angle_beta   90.00
_cell.angle_gamma   90.00
#
_symmetry.space_group_name_H-M   'P 1'
#
loop_
_entity.id
_entity.type
_entity.pdbx_description
1 polymer ?
#
loop_
_entity_poly.entity_id
_entity_poly.type
_entity_poly.pdbx_seq_one_letter_code
_entity_poly.pdbx_strand_id
1 'polypeptide(L)'
;MTTDELPVAHWTGEIVPGDVSGGPNTSHTIVIGALAALLDAVPAGATQADYEDAALGGNVLAKQTEGARRRTFRYLKELYLLRSDALLFRALRDLWPVDEPARPLLAGLCALARDAVFRASSAAITSSSPGDTLGSADLADAVGEQFPASYGAGT
;
A
#
# COMPACT_ATOMS: atom_id res chain seq x y z
N MET A 1 -34.60 11.92 19.19
CA MET A 1 -33.36 11.13 19.21
C MET A 1 -32.96 10.97 17.76
N THR A 2 -32.29 12.00 17.24
CA THR A 2 -31.92 12.11 15.83
C THR A 2 -30.72 11.20 15.61
N THR A 3 -30.90 10.17 14.79
CA THR A 3 -29.82 9.35 14.27
C THR A 3 -28.92 10.28 13.46
N ASP A 4 -27.81 10.68 14.07
CA ASP A 4 -26.72 11.38 13.40
C ASP A 4 -26.13 10.39 12.41
N GLU A 5 -26.55 10.47 11.14
CA GLU A 5 -25.88 9.80 10.05
C GLU A 5 -24.46 10.35 9.97
N LEU A 6 -23.51 9.59 10.53
CA LEU A 6 -22.09 9.89 10.35
C LEU A 6 -21.84 10.03 8.85
N PRO A 7 -21.20 11.12 8.38
CA PRO A 7 -21.04 11.35 6.96
C PRO A 7 -20.14 10.25 6.38
N VAL A 8 -20.75 9.31 5.65
CA VAL A 8 -20.10 8.17 4.98
C VAL A 8 -19.24 8.62 3.77
N ALA A 9 -18.92 9.92 3.68
CA ALA A 9 -18.75 10.61 2.40
C ALA A 9 -17.31 10.97 1.98
N HIS A 10 -16.26 10.33 2.50
CA HIS A 10 -14.89 10.51 1.94
C HIS A 10 -13.98 9.28 1.98
N TRP A 11 -14.32 8.24 2.74
CA TRP A 11 -13.52 7.00 2.84
C TRP A 11 -13.63 6.09 1.60
N THR A 12 -14.66 6.27 0.77
CA THR A 12 -14.97 5.40 -0.39
C THR A 12 -13.91 5.43 -1.50
N GLY A 13 -12.92 6.34 -1.45
CA GLY A 13 -11.81 6.38 -2.41
C GLY A 13 -10.49 5.75 -1.91
N GLU A 14 -10.43 5.34 -0.65
CA GLU A 14 -9.19 4.81 -0.06
C GLU A 14 -8.99 3.32 -0.31
N ILE A 15 -10.06 2.54 -0.44
CA ILE A 15 -9.95 1.14 -0.83
C ILE A 15 -10.23 1.08 -2.32
N VAL A 16 -9.26 0.57 -3.09
CA VAL A 16 -9.46 0.42 -4.54
C VAL A 16 -10.51 -0.67 -4.78
N PRO A 17 -11.51 -0.43 -5.65
CA PRO A 17 -12.49 -1.45 -6.03
C PRO A 17 -11.82 -2.71 -6.57
N GLY A 18 -12.32 -3.88 -6.18
CA GLY A 18 -11.75 -5.17 -6.56
C GLY A 18 -12.07 -5.64 -7.98
N ASP A 19 -12.90 -4.89 -8.71
CA ASP A 19 -13.36 -5.16 -10.07
C ASP A 19 -12.54 -4.39 -11.14
N VAL A 20 -11.60 -3.53 -10.72
CA VAL A 20 -10.72 -2.78 -11.63
C VAL A 20 -9.30 -3.33 -11.54
N SER A 21 -8.77 -3.80 -12.66
CA SER A 21 -7.39 -4.29 -12.75
C SER A 21 -6.36 -3.16 -12.69
N GLY A 22 -5.16 -3.48 -12.21
CA GLY A 22 -4.03 -2.57 -12.11
C GLY A 22 -3.78 -2.06 -10.69
N GLY A 23 -2.70 -1.30 -10.54
CA GLY A 23 -2.33 -0.70 -9.27
C GLY A 23 -0.82 -0.47 -9.14
N PRO A 24 -0.38 0.22 -8.08
CA PRO A 24 1.03 0.57 -7.86
C PRO A 24 1.96 -0.66 -7.89
N ASN A 25 1.53 -1.79 -7.34
CA ASN A 25 2.32 -3.01 -7.20
C ASN A 25 2.59 -3.76 -8.50
N THR A 26 2.00 -3.35 -9.62
CA THR A 26 2.34 -3.88 -10.95
C THR A 26 3.76 -3.50 -11.40
N SER A 27 4.36 -2.46 -10.82
CA SER A 27 5.66 -1.92 -11.25
C SER A 27 6.70 -1.82 -10.14
N HIS A 28 6.31 -2.01 -8.88
CA HIS A 28 7.19 -1.89 -7.73
C HIS A 28 6.67 -2.68 -6.53
N THR A 29 7.57 -2.99 -5.58
CA THR A 29 7.19 -3.64 -4.31
C THR A 29 6.55 -2.63 -3.36
N ILE A 30 6.04 -3.10 -2.23
CA ILE A 30 5.45 -2.23 -1.20
C ILE A 30 6.48 -1.34 -0.47
N VAL A 31 7.77 -1.35 -0.84
CA VAL A 31 8.84 -0.44 -0.37
C VAL A 31 8.92 -0.22 1.17
N ILE A 32 8.75 -1.29 1.95
CA ILE A 32 8.68 -1.27 3.43
C ILE A 32 9.82 -0.48 4.07
N GLY A 33 11.07 -0.70 3.64
CA GLY A 33 12.22 0.00 4.21
C GLY A 33 12.17 1.52 4.01
N ALA A 34 11.63 1.99 2.87
CA ALA A 34 11.44 3.42 2.63
C ALA A 34 10.27 3.98 3.45
N LEU A 35 9.21 3.19 3.63
CA LEU A 35 8.09 3.55 4.50
C LEU A 35 8.58 3.71 5.95
N ALA A 36 9.30 2.72 6.48
CA ALA A 36 9.82 2.75 7.84
C ALA A 36 10.70 3.98 8.10
N ALA A 37 11.71 4.21 7.24
CA ALA A 37 12.59 5.37 7.36
C ALA A 37 11.80 6.70 7.36
N LEU A 38 10.75 6.81 6.56
CA LEU A 38 9.91 8.00 6.51
C LEU A 38 9.04 8.15 7.77
N LEU A 39 8.42 7.06 8.24
CA LEU A 39 7.52 7.09 9.40
C LEU A 39 8.26 7.27 10.73
N ASP A 40 9.52 6.85 10.80
CA ASP A 40 10.41 7.06 11.95
C ASP A 40 10.92 8.51 12.01
N ALA A 41 11.08 9.16 10.86
CA ALA A 41 11.58 10.54 10.78
C ALA A 41 10.49 11.62 10.94
N VAL A 42 9.24 11.29 10.60
CA VAL A 42 8.12 12.25 10.58
C VAL A 42 7.15 11.96 11.73
N PRO A 43 6.61 12.96 12.46
CA PRO A 43 5.60 12.73 13.50
C PRO A 43 4.26 12.23 12.96
N ALA A 44 3.49 11.49 13.77
CA ALA A 44 2.20 10.91 13.35
C ALA A 44 1.15 11.97 12.93
N GLY A 45 1.14 13.13 13.59
CA GLY A 45 0.22 14.24 13.29
C GLY A 45 0.66 15.14 12.13
N ALA A 46 1.72 14.79 11.41
CA ALA A 46 2.26 15.60 10.32
C ALA A 46 1.34 15.61 9.09
N THR A 47 1.44 16.68 8.31
CA THR A 47 0.72 16.85 7.04
C THR A 47 1.40 16.08 5.91
N GLN A 48 0.72 15.89 4.79
CA GLN A 48 1.34 15.28 3.59
C GLN A 48 2.54 16.08 3.07
N ALA A 49 2.53 17.40 3.24
CA ALA A 49 3.65 18.27 2.84
C ALA A 49 4.89 18.03 3.70
N ASP A 50 4.73 17.72 4.99
CA ASP A 50 5.85 17.41 5.88
C ASP A 50 6.53 16.08 5.48
N TYR A 51 5.74 15.08 5.05
CA TYR A 51 6.31 13.84 4.48
C TYR A 51 7.06 14.10 3.17
N GLU A 52 6.55 15.00 2.32
CA GLU A 52 7.21 15.40 1.08
C GLU A 52 8.54 16.11 1.34
N ASP A 53 8.56 17.05 2.27
CA ASP A 53 9.77 17.78 2.66
C ASP A 53 10.83 16.83 3.25
N ALA A 54 10.44 15.96 4.19
CA ALA A 54 11.35 14.97 4.76
C ALA A 54 11.93 14.03 3.69
N ALA A 55 11.08 13.56 2.76
CA ALA A 55 11.50 12.64 1.71
C ALA A 55 12.41 13.30 0.66
N LEU A 56 12.07 14.50 0.19
CA LEU A 56 12.71 15.15 -0.95
C LEU A 56 13.81 16.14 -0.54
N GLY A 57 13.53 16.98 0.46
CA GLY A 57 14.44 17.97 1.03
C GLY A 57 15.39 17.36 2.07
N GLY A 58 14.84 16.63 3.03
CA GLY A 58 15.61 15.95 4.09
C GLY A 58 16.33 14.67 3.66
N ASN A 59 15.95 14.08 2.51
CA ASN A 59 16.47 12.80 2.00
C ASN A 59 16.47 11.67 3.05
N VAL A 60 15.44 11.59 3.88
CA VAL A 60 15.32 10.51 4.89
C VAL A 60 15.26 9.11 4.25
N LEU A 61 14.92 9.06 2.96
CA LEU A 61 14.90 7.85 2.14
C LEU A 61 16.30 7.36 1.70
N ALA A 62 17.36 8.13 2.03
CA ALA A 62 18.76 7.86 1.72
C ALA A 62 19.02 7.54 0.23
N LYS A 63 18.40 8.28 -0.69
CA LYS A 63 18.58 8.08 -2.13
C LYS A 63 19.69 8.98 -2.67
N GLN A 64 20.51 8.40 -3.55
CA GLN A 64 21.69 9.05 -4.15
C GLN A 64 21.32 10.20 -5.09
N THR A 65 20.18 10.11 -5.78
CA THR A 65 19.76 11.10 -6.75
C THR A 65 18.39 11.67 -6.41
N GLU A 66 18.15 12.92 -6.81
CA GLU A 66 16.85 13.56 -6.67
C GLU A 66 15.75 12.78 -7.41
N GLY A 67 16.05 12.27 -8.61
CA GLY A 67 15.12 11.42 -9.35
C GLY A 67 14.71 10.16 -8.59
N ALA A 68 15.65 9.52 -7.88
CA ALA A 68 15.35 8.36 -7.04
C ALA A 68 14.52 8.75 -5.79
N ARG A 69 14.76 9.91 -5.18
CA ARG A 69 13.91 10.45 -4.10
C ARG A 69 12.48 10.65 -4.57
N ARG A 70 12.29 11.39 -5.68
CA ARG A 70 10.97 11.68 -6.26
C ARG A 70 10.21 10.42 -6.66
N ARG A 71 10.90 9.44 -7.27
CA ARG A 71 10.31 8.15 -7.65
C ARG A 71 9.85 7.37 -6.41
N THR A 72 10.72 7.23 -5.41
CA THR A 72 10.39 6.48 -4.18
C THR A 72 9.24 7.15 -3.41
N PHE A 73 9.26 8.48 -3.30
CA PHE A 73 8.20 9.23 -2.64
C PHE A 73 6.84 9.10 -3.37
N ARG A 74 6.86 9.09 -4.71
CA ARG A 74 5.65 8.82 -5.50
C ARG A 74 5.04 7.46 -5.15
N TYR A 75 5.85 6.41 -5.10
CA TYR A 75 5.39 5.07 -4.73
C TYR A 75 4.80 5.04 -3.33
N LEU A 76 5.45 5.71 -2.36
CA LEU A 76 4.92 5.82 -1.00
C LEU A 76 3.55 6.54 -0.97
N LYS A 77 3.36 7.60 -1.77
CA LYS A 77 2.06 8.27 -1.89
C LYS A 77 0.99 7.38 -2.53
N GLU A 78 1.34 6.65 -3.59
CA GLU A 78 0.42 5.76 -4.29
C GLU A 78 -0.06 4.60 -3.38
N LEU A 79 0.88 3.99 -2.64
CA LEU A 79 0.64 2.84 -1.77
C LEU A 79 0.06 3.18 -0.40
N TYR A 80 0.42 4.33 0.18
CA TYR A 80 0.12 4.62 1.59
C TYR A 80 -0.61 5.94 1.79
N LEU A 81 -0.87 6.72 0.74
CA LEU A 81 -1.52 8.04 0.75
C LEU A 81 -0.73 9.14 1.47
N LEU A 82 -0.14 8.85 2.64
CA LEU A 82 0.61 9.78 3.48
C LEU A 82 -0.21 11.00 3.93
N ARG A 83 -1.50 10.82 4.20
CA ARG A 83 -2.40 11.89 4.67
C ARG A 83 -3.10 11.50 5.95
N SER A 84 -3.08 12.39 6.95
CA SER A 84 -3.68 12.15 8.27
C SER A 84 -5.21 12.12 8.24
N ASP A 85 -5.83 12.67 7.19
CA ASP A 85 -7.26 12.59 6.91
C ASP A 85 -7.66 11.27 6.24
N ALA A 86 -6.69 10.41 5.87
CA ALA A 86 -6.97 9.10 5.28
C ALA A 86 -7.01 8.01 6.36
N LEU A 87 -8.13 7.29 6.48
CA LEU A 87 -8.37 6.33 7.57
C LEU A 87 -7.35 5.20 7.54
N LEU A 88 -7.07 4.68 6.35
CA LEU A 88 -6.16 3.55 6.19
C LEU A 88 -4.72 3.95 6.59
N PHE A 89 -4.29 5.15 6.20
CA PHE A 89 -2.97 5.66 6.58
C PHE A 89 -2.92 6.00 8.08
N ARG A 90 -3.98 6.62 8.62
CA ARG A 90 -4.08 6.94 10.04
C ARG A 90 -4.01 5.67 10.89
N ALA A 91 -4.77 4.63 10.54
CA ALA A 91 -4.73 3.35 11.22
C ALA A 91 -3.32 2.71 11.15
N LEU A 92 -2.67 2.77 9.98
CA LEU A 92 -1.28 2.33 9.85
C LEU A 92 -0.35 3.12 10.78
N ARG A 93 -0.52 4.43 10.91
CA ARG A 93 0.30 5.28 11.77
C ARG A 93 0.06 5.05 13.26
N ASP A 94 -1.19 4.87 13.65
CA ASP A 94 -1.57 4.61 15.04
C ASP A 94 -1.03 3.26 15.52
N LEU A 95 -0.99 2.25 14.64
CA LEU A 95 -0.50 0.91 14.95
C LEU A 95 1.02 0.74 14.74
N TRP A 96 1.67 1.62 13.97
CA TRP A 96 3.11 1.55 13.66
C TRP A 96 4.05 1.42 14.87
N PRO A 97 3.84 2.12 16.01
CA PRO A 97 4.73 2.03 17.16
C PRO A 97 4.42 0.86 18.09
N VAL A 98 3.31 0.12 17.87
CA VAL A 98 2.83 -0.91 18.80
C VAL A 98 3.71 -2.16 18.79
N ASP A 99 4.07 -2.64 17.60
CA ASP A 99 4.87 -3.87 17.43
C ASP A 99 5.72 -3.76 16.15
N GLU A 100 7.03 -3.58 16.33
CA GLU A 100 7.98 -3.43 15.23
C GLU A 100 8.02 -4.66 14.29
N PRO A 101 8.12 -5.91 14.82
CA PRO A 101 7.92 -7.13 14.05
C PRO A 101 6.66 -7.19 13.19
N ALA A 102 5.56 -6.53 13.59
CA ALA A 102 4.30 -6.55 12.85
C ALA A 102 4.22 -5.53 11.69
N ARG A 103 5.17 -4.57 11.61
CA ARG A 103 5.17 -3.50 10.59
C ARG A 103 5.10 -4.02 9.15
N PRO A 104 5.80 -5.10 8.74
CA PRO A 104 5.70 -5.62 7.39
C PRO A 104 4.28 -6.09 7.03
N LEU A 105 3.60 -6.76 7.97
CA LEU A 105 2.22 -7.22 7.78
C LEU A 105 1.28 -6.02 7.67
N LEU A 106 1.42 -5.03 8.55
CA LEU A 106 0.61 -3.81 8.53
C LEU A 106 0.77 -3.03 7.21
N ALA A 107 2.01 -2.89 6.72
CA ALA A 107 2.29 -2.27 5.42
C ALA A 107 1.68 -3.10 4.27
N GLY A 108 1.78 -4.42 4.34
CA GLY A 108 1.17 -5.34 3.37
C GLY A 108 -0.35 -5.21 3.31
N LEU A 109 -1.04 -5.14 4.45
CA LEU A 109 -2.49 -4.95 4.51
C LEU A 109 -2.93 -3.60 3.91
N CYS A 110 -2.18 -2.54 4.19
CA CYS A 110 -2.43 -1.22 3.60
C CYS A 110 -2.27 -1.24 2.08
N ALA A 111 -1.14 -1.78 1.59
CA ALA A 111 -0.91 -1.92 0.16
C ALA A 111 -1.96 -2.82 -0.53
N LEU A 112 -2.35 -3.93 0.10
CA LEU A 112 -3.39 -4.83 -0.40
C LEU A 112 -4.75 -4.12 -0.52
N ALA A 113 -5.08 -3.23 0.41
CA ALA A 113 -6.28 -2.40 0.30
C ALA A 113 -6.21 -1.41 -0.87
N ARG A 114 -5.00 -0.96 -1.23
CA ARG A 114 -4.70 0.05 -2.26
C ARG A 114 -4.41 -0.51 -3.65
N ASP A 115 -4.27 -1.81 -3.79
CA ASP A 115 -3.90 -2.43 -5.05
C ASP A 115 -4.75 -3.69 -5.31
N ALA A 116 -5.56 -3.63 -6.36
CA ALA A 116 -6.48 -4.72 -6.70
C ALA A 116 -5.74 -5.95 -7.24
N VAL A 117 -4.61 -5.77 -7.93
CA VAL A 117 -3.76 -6.87 -8.43
C VAL A 117 -3.07 -7.57 -7.28
N PHE A 118 -2.49 -6.81 -6.34
CA PHE A 118 -1.86 -7.40 -5.16
C PHE A 118 -2.89 -8.16 -4.32
N ARG A 119 -4.09 -7.60 -4.15
CA ARG A 119 -5.21 -8.30 -3.50
C ARG A 119 -5.64 -9.57 -4.24
N ALA A 120 -5.76 -9.55 -5.55
CA ALA A 120 -6.09 -10.77 -6.32
C ALA A 120 -5.00 -11.84 -6.16
N SER A 121 -3.72 -11.45 -6.22
CA SER A 121 -2.61 -12.40 -6.03
C SER A 121 -2.59 -13.06 -4.65
N SER A 122 -3.15 -12.41 -3.62
CA SER A 122 -3.21 -12.97 -2.26
C SER A 122 -4.05 -14.24 -2.14
N ALA A 123 -4.96 -14.48 -3.10
CA ALA A 123 -5.79 -15.68 -3.11
C ALA A 123 -4.93 -16.95 -3.21
N ALA A 124 -3.91 -16.96 -4.07
CA ALA A 124 -2.97 -18.08 -4.21
C ALA A 124 -2.23 -18.42 -2.91
N ILE A 125 -1.92 -17.40 -2.10
CA ILE A 125 -1.25 -17.60 -0.80
C ILE A 125 -2.25 -18.14 0.23
N THR A 126 -3.43 -17.53 0.33
CA THR A 126 -4.42 -17.89 1.35
C THR A 126 -5.12 -19.23 1.06
N SER A 127 -5.09 -19.70 -0.19
CA SER A 127 -5.57 -21.04 -0.58
C SER A 127 -4.52 -22.15 -0.43
N SER A 128 -3.25 -21.80 -0.16
CA SER A 128 -2.16 -22.75 0.01
C SER A 128 -2.06 -23.27 1.45
N SER A 129 -1.46 -24.45 1.62
CA SER A 129 -1.14 -25.02 2.93
C SER A 129 0.29 -24.67 3.36
N PRO A 130 0.57 -24.58 4.68
CA PRO A 130 1.94 -24.41 5.16
C PRO A 130 2.86 -25.53 4.64
N GLY A 131 3.94 -25.14 3.97
CA GLY A 131 4.89 -26.06 3.33
C GLY A 131 4.75 -26.16 1.81
N ASP A 132 3.65 -25.66 1.24
CA ASP A 132 3.49 -25.55 -0.21
C ASP A 132 4.48 -24.55 -0.80
N THR A 133 4.94 -24.82 -2.01
CA THR A 133 5.79 -23.91 -2.78
C THR A 133 4.95 -23.16 -3.80
N LEU A 134 4.94 -21.83 -3.72
CA LEU A 134 4.29 -20.96 -4.69
C LEU A 134 5.36 -20.30 -5.58
N GLY A 135 5.12 -20.34 -6.88
CA GLY A 135 5.87 -19.61 -7.89
C GLY A 135 5.13 -18.37 -8.37
N SER A 136 5.78 -17.63 -9.28
CA SER A 136 5.15 -16.48 -9.93
C SER A 136 3.96 -16.85 -10.80
N ALA A 137 3.93 -18.08 -11.34
CA ALA A 137 2.82 -18.58 -12.15
C ALA A 137 1.54 -18.70 -11.33
N ASP A 138 1.60 -19.25 -10.11
CA ASP A 138 0.43 -19.39 -9.24
C ASP A 138 -0.19 -18.02 -8.88
N LEU A 139 0.66 -17.01 -8.64
CA LEU A 139 0.21 -15.64 -8.41
C LEU A 139 -0.42 -15.02 -9.66
N ALA A 140 0.17 -15.28 -10.84
CA ALA A 140 -0.32 -14.78 -12.12
C ALA A 140 -1.67 -15.42 -12.48
N ASP A 141 -1.84 -16.71 -12.23
CA ASP A 141 -3.09 -17.43 -12.46
C ASP A 141 -4.21 -16.87 -11.58
N ALA A 142 -3.96 -16.65 -10.29
CA ALA A 142 -4.93 -16.02 -9.39
C ALA A 142 -5.34 -14.59 -9.85
N VAL A 143 -4.39 -13.82 -10.38
CA VAL A 143 -4.68 -12.50 -10.96
C VAL A 143 -5.48 -12.63 -12.28
N GLY A 144 -5.14 -13.61 -13.13
CA GLY A 144 -5.82 -13.88 -14.39
C GLY A 144 -7.25 -14.37 -14.21
N GLU A 145 -7.52 -15.16 -13.17
CA GLU A 145 -8.86 -15.59 -12.78
C GLU A 145 -9.74 -14.40 -12.37
N GLN A 146 -9.18 -13.46 -11.60
CA GLN A 146 -9.91 -12.27 -11.17
C GLN A 146 -10.10 -11.24 -12.29
N PHE A 147 -9.13 -11.12 -13.19
CA PHE A 147 -9.09 -10.07 -14.24
C PHE A 147 -8.79 -10.65 -15.63
N PRO A 148 -9.64 -11.52 -16.17
CA PRO A 148 -9.36 -12.25 -17.41
C PRO A 148 -9.24 -11.34 -18.64
N ALA A 149 -9.93 -10.19 -18.66
CA ALA A 149 -9.84 -9.23 -19.74
C ALA A 149 -8.48 -8.50 -19.81
N SER A 150 -7.77 -8.42 -18.69
CA SER A 150 -6.50 -7.68 -18.57
C SER A 150 -5.28 -8.59 -18.51
N TYR A 151 -5.43 -9.81 -17.98
CA TYR A 151 -4.32 -10.73 -17.71
C TYR A 151 -4.61 -12.19 -18.11
N GLY A 152 -5.62 -12.45 -18.95
CA GLY A 152 -5.89 -13.80 -19.46
C GLY A 152 -4.75 -14.35 -20.35
N ALA A 153 -4.69 -15.67 -20.51
CA ALA A 153 -3.63 -16.41 -21.22
C ALA A 153 -3.50 -16.14 -22.75
N GLY A 154 -4.04 -15.03 -23.24
CA GLY A 154 -4.13 -14.67 -24.66
C GLY A 154 -3.42 -13.37 -25.08
N THR A 155 -2.55 -12.81 -24.25
CA THR A 155 -1.60 -11.73 -24.63
C THR A 155 -0.17 -12.20 -24.44
#